data_AF-A0A8I2BKR1-F1
#
_entry.id   AF-A0A8I2BKR1-F1
#
_cell.length_a   1.000
_cell.length_b   1.000
_cell.length_c   1.000
_cell.angle_alpha   90.00
_cell.angle_beta   90.00
_cell.angle_gamma   90.00
#
_symmetry.space_group_name_H-M   'P 1'
#
loop_
_entity.id
_entity.type
_entity.pdbx_description
1 polymer ?
#
loop_
_entity_poly.entity_id
_entity_poly.type
_entity_poly.pdbx_seq_one_letter_code
_entity_poly.pdbx_strand_id
1 'polypeptide(L)' 'MNINDKSVLEMLNKLIVINRLNKSQILQMVNLVSISNDINDLNDNLKWESSKSFNQNI' A
#
# COMPACT_ATOMS: atom_id res chain seq x y z
N MET A 1 -5.77 2.09 -9.57
CA MET A 1 -4.65 1.48 -10.30
C MET A 1 -4.99 0.03 -10.52
N ASN A 2 -4.73 -0.53 -11.70
CA ASN A 2 -5.04 -1.93 -11.96
C ASN A 2 -3.88 -2.81 -11.50
N ILE A 3 -4.10 -3.63 -10.47
CA ILE A 3 -3.08 -4.54 -9.95
C ILE A 3 -2.65 -5.62 -10.94
N ASN A 4 -3.47 -5.88 -11.96
CA ASN A 4 -3.12 -6.84 -13.02
C ASN A 4 -2.15 -6.24 -14.05
N ASP A 5 -1.90 -4.93 -14.01
CA ASP A 5 -0.95 -4.29 -14.91
C ASP A 5 0.48 -4.56 -14.43
N LYS A 6 1.33 -5.03 -15.36
CA LYS A 6 2.74 -5.34 -15.08
C LYS A 6 3.50 -4.15 -14.46
N SER A 7 3.28 -2.95 -14.98
CA SER A 7 3.92 -1.72 -14.47
C SER A 7 3.54 -1.42 -13.02
N VAL A 8 2.29 -1.69 -12.63
CA VAL A 8 1.81 -1.53 -11.26
C VAL A 8 2.45 -2.58 -10.36
N LEU A 9 2.50 -3.86 -10.77
CA LEU A 9 3.19 -4.92 -10.01
C LEU A 9 4.67 -4.61 -9.80
N GLU A 10 5.38 -4.11 -10.81
CA GLU A 10 6.78 -3.70 -10.71
C GLU A 10 6.98 -2.54 -9.72
N MET A 11 6.09 -1.54 -9.74
CA MET A 11 6.08 -0.44 -8.78
C MET A 11 5.89 -0.94 -7.35
N LEU A 12 4.92 -1.83 -7.13
CA LEU A 12 4.64 -2.41 -5.81
C LEU A 12 5.81 -3.24 -5.30
N ASN A 13 6.41 -4.08 -6.14
CA ASN A 13 7.60 -4.85 -5.75
C ASN A 13 8.76 -3.95 -5.32
N LYS A 14 9.00 -2.83 -6.02
CA LYS A 14 10.01 -1.84 -5.59
C LYS A 14 9.68 -1.25 -4.23
N LEU A 15 8.42 -0.87 -3.98
CA LEU A 15 7.99 -0.34 -2.69
C LEU A 15 8.17 -1.34 -1.55
N ILE A 16 7.85 -2.62 -1.80
CA ILE A 16 8.04 -3.70 -0.83
C ILE A 16 9.51 -3.84 -0.44
N VAL A 17 10.40 -3.84 -1.43
CA VAL A 17 11.85 -3.99 -1.20
C VAL A 17 12.44 -2.76 -0.50
N ILE A 18 12.11 -1.55 -0.97
CA ILE A 18 12.65 -0.30 -0.41
C ILE A 18 12.23 -0.12 1.04
N ASN A 19 10.94 -0.33 1.34
CA ASN A 19 10.39 -0.11 2.68
C ASN A 19 10.46 -1.34 3.58
N ARG A 20 10.96 -2.47 3.06
CA ARG A 20 11.05 -3.76 3.77
C ARG A 20 9.72 -4.17 4.40
N LEU A 21 8.65 -4.09 3.61
CA LEU A 21 7.29 -4.33 4.09
C LEU A 21 7.11 -5.77 4.57
N ASN A 22 6.46 -5.95 5.71
CA ASN A 22 6.08 -7.28 6.20
C ASN A 22 4.79 -7.78 5.53
N LYS A 23 4.44 -9.06 5.77
CA LYS A 23 3.27 -9.70 5.16
C LYS A 23 1.96 -8.92 5.35
N SER A 24 1.74 -8.34 6.54
CA SER A 24 0.53 -7.56 6.83
C SER A 24 0.50 -6.26 6.03
N GLN A 25 1.63 -5.54 5.99
CA GLN A 25 1.77 -4.29 5.23
C GLN A 25 1.63 -4.52 3.72
N ILE A 26 2.15 -5.64 3.21
CA ILE A 26 1.99 -6.03 1.80
C ILE A 26 0.50 -6.26 1.49
N LEU A 27 -0.21 -6.99 2.35
CA LEU A 27 -1.64 -7.25 2.16
C LEU A 27 -2.46 -5.96 2.18
N GLN A 28 -2.17 -5.06 3.13
CA GLN A 28 -2.80 -3.73 3.18
C GLN A 28 -2.53 -2.94 1.91
N MET A 29 -1.28 -2.86 1.46
CA MET A 29 -0.91 -2.17 0.22
C MET A 29 -1.67 -2.73 -0.99
N VAL A 30 -1.72 -4.06 -1.14
CA VAL A 30 -2.44 -4.73 -2.23
C VAL A 30 -3.93 -4.39 -2.23
N ASN A 31 -4.58 -4.36 -1.05
CA ASN A 31 -5.99 -4.00 -0.93
C ASN A 31 -6.25 -2.52 -1.29
N LEU A 32 -5.30 -1.63 -1.00
CA LEU A 32 -5.44 -0.20 -1.26
C LEU A 32 -5.17 0.15 -2.73
N VAL A 33 -4.32 -0.60 -3.42
CA VAL A 33 -4.02 -0.37 -4.85
C VAL A 33 -5.26 -0.36 -5.73
N SER A 34 -6.24 -1.23 -5.45
CA SER A 34 -7.48 -1.30 -6.24
C SER A 34 -8.37 -0.06 -6.09
N ILE A 35 -8.23 0.70 -5.00
CA ILE A 35 -9.02 1.91 -4.75
C ILE A 35 -8.23 3.21 -4.95
N SER A 36 -6.90 3.13 -5.05
CA SER A 36 -6.05 4.29 -5.30
C SER A 36 -5.94 4.63 -6.77
N ASN A 37 -6.09 5.89 -7.16
CA ASN A 37 -5.97 6.34 -8.54
C ASN A 37 -4.53 6.34 -9.05
N ASP A 38 -3.59 6.75 -8.18
CA ASP A 38 -2.16 6.82 -8.46
C ASP A 38 -1.32 6.47 -7.21
N ILE A 39 0.00 6.58 -7.33
CA ILE A 39 0.93 6.26 -6.25
C ILE A 39 0.83 7.22 -5.06
N ASN A 40 0.47 8.48 -5.29
CA ASN A 40 0.32 9.46 -4.20
C ASN A 40 -0.94 9.11 -3.39
N ASP A 41 -2.04 8.81 -4.07
CA ASP A 41 -3.27 8.32 -3.44
C ASP A 41 -3.05 7.02 -2.65
N LEU A 42 -2.24 6.09 -3.18
CA LEU A 42 -1.83 4.88 -2.45
C LEU A 42 -1.04 5.22 -1.17
N ASN A 43 -0.10 6.15 -1.26
CA ASN A 43 0.72 6.55 -0.11
C ASN A 43 -0.13 7.22 0.97
N ASP A 44 -1.08 8.07 0.58
CA ASP A 44 -1.97 8.74 1.52
C ASP A 44 -2.93 7.76 2.19
N ASN A 45 -3.48 6.79 1.45
CA ASN A 45 -4.28 5.71 2.01
C ASN A 45 -3.49 4.83 3.00
N LEU A 46 -2.22 4.50 2.68
CA LEU A 46 -1.34 3.73 3.56
C LEU A 46 -1.04 4.48 4.87
N LYS A 47 -0.77 5.79 4.80
CA LYS A 47 -0.56 6.64 5.99
C LYS A 47 -1.80 6.68 6.86
N TRP A 48 -2.97 6.82 6.24
CA TRP A 48 -4.24 6.86 6.96
C TRP A 48 -4.55 5.54 7.68
N GLU A 49 -4.42 4.39 7.01
CA GLU A 49 -4.59 3.06 7.62
C GLU A 49 -3.57 2.82 8.75
N SER A 50 -2.32 3.21 8.54
CA SER A 50 -1.28 3.12 9.58
C SER A 50 -1.64 3.96 10.81
N SER A 51 -2.17 5.16 10.61
CA SER A 51 -2.60 6.07 11.69
C SER A 51 -3.78 5.51 12.47
N LYS A 52 -4.73 4.86 11.79
CA LYS A 52 -5.85 4.16 12.44
C LYS A 52 -5.40 2.98 13.29
N SER A 53 -4.47 2.18 12.79
CA SER A 53 -3.94 1.03 13.54
C SER A 53 -3.26 1.44 14.85
N PHE A 54 -2.67 2.65 14.88
CA PHE A 54 -2.08 3.22 16.09
C PHE A 54 -3.14 3.71 17.08
N ASN A 55 -4.21 4.33 16.57
CA ASN A 55 -5.29 4.89 17.39
C ASN A 55 -6.29 3.85 17.94
N GLN A 56 -6.27 2.61 17.44
CA GLN A 56 -7.13 1.52 17.97
C GLN A 56 -6.56 0.85 19.23
N ASN A 57 -5.37 1.23 19.69
CA ASN A 57 -4.72 0.71 20.90
C ASN A 57 -4.77 1.70 22.09
N ILE A 58 -5.66 2.70 22.07
CA ILE A 58 -5.87 3.68 23.16
C ILE A 58 -7.27 3.51 23.73
#